data_AF-D5H3A5-F1
#
_entry.id   AF-D5H3A5-F1
#
_cell.length_a   1.000
_cell.length_b   1.000
_cell.length_c   1.000
_cell.angle_alpha   90.00
_cell.angle_beta   90.00
_cell.angle_gamma   90.00
#
_symmetry.space_group_name_H-M   'P 1'
#
loop_
_entity.id
_entity.type
_entity.pdbx_description
1 polymer ?
#
loop_
_entity_poly.entity_id
_entity_poly.type
_entity_poly.pdbx_seq_one_letter_code
_entity_poly.pdbx_strand_id
1 'polypeptide(L)'
;MSIYFLGINGVIGSGAFLLPQTIYKDMNLMSVFVTICAALTVSMVALCYADLSSRFTGSGAAWLYSYHAFGRFTGYELGIYTCFL
;
A
#
# COMPACT_ATOMS: atom_id res chain seq x y z
N MET A 1 2.84 -3.80 22.59
CA MET A 1 4.09 -3.19 22.08
C MET A 1 4.69 -3.97 20.90
N SER A 2 4.73 -5.31 20.92
CA SER A 2 5.32 -6.14 19.84
C SER A 2 4.69 -5.93 18.44
N ILE A 3 3.36 -5.77 18.35
CA ILE A 3 2.65 -5.64 17.07
C ILE A 3 3.09 -4.42 16.22
N TYR A 4 3.49 -3.32 16.86
CA TYR A 4 3.96 -2.12 16.17
C TYR A 4 5.29 -2.37 15.45
N PHE A 5 6.17 -3.16 16.07
CA PHE A 5 7.47 -3.49 15.48
C PHE A 5 7.31 -4.42 14.28
N LEU A 6 6.37 -5.38 14.35
CA LEU A 6 6.02 -6.24 13.21
C LEU A 6 5.46 -5.42 12.04
N GLY A 7 4.56 -4.46 12.33
CA GLY A 7 3.99 -3.57 11.33
C GLY A 7 5.06 -2.72 10.62
N ILE A 8 6.00 -2.14 11.37
CA ILE A 8 7.09 -1.33 10.81
C ILE A 8 8.01 -2.18 9.93
N ASN A 9 8.41 -3.38 10.38
CA ASN A 9 9.24 -4.27 9.58
C ASN A 9 8.53 -4.76 8.30
N GLY A 10 7.20 -4.85 8.31
CA GLY A 10 6.42 -5.20 7.11
C GLY A 10 6.31 -4.06 6.09
N VAL A 11 6.37 -2.80 6.54
CA VAL A 11 6.29 -1.62 5.65
C VAL A 11 7.67 -1.25 5.07
N ILE A 12 8.76 -1.47 5.81
CA ILE A 12 10.11 -1.16 5.35
C ILE A 12 10.58 -2.27 4.38
N GLY A 13 10.58 -1.95 3.08
CA GLY A 13 11.06 -2.83 2.01
C GLY A 13 12.15 -2.18 1.13
N SER A 14 12.66 -2.94 0.16
CA SER A 14 13.69 -2.47 -0.79
C SER A 14 13.25 -1.24 -1.62
N GLY A 15 11.95 -1.06 -1.83
CA GLY A 15 11.38 0.08 -2.55
C GLY A 15 11.69 1.44 -1.91
N ALA A 16 11.84 1.50 -0.58
CA ALA A 16 12.17 2.74 0.13
C ALA A 16 13.55 3.31 -0.28
N PHE A 17 14.45 2.47 -0.82
CA PHE A 17 15.78 2.89 -1.28
C PHE A 17 15.82 3.21 -2.79
N LEU A 18 15.00 2.52 -3.60
CA LEU A 18 14.98 2.65 -5.07
C LEU A 18 14.21 3.91 -5.53
N LEU A 19 13.12 4.26 -4.85
CA LEU A 19 12.27 5.39 -5.21
C LEU A 19 12.95 6.75 -5.00
N PRO A 20 13.62 7.04 -3.87
CA PRO A 20 14.31 8.32 -3.70
C PRO A 20 15.42 8.49 -4.74
N GLN A 21 16.19 7.45 -5.04
CA GLN A 21 17.30 7.50 -5.99
C GLN A 21 16.83 7.86 -7.42
N THR A 22 15.68 7.35 -7.84
CA THR A 22 15.10 7.66 -9.15
C THR A 22 14.49 9.06 -9.17
N ILE A 23 13.75 9.46 -8.13
CA ILE A 23 13.15 10.80 -8.04
C ILE A 23 14.24 11.90 -7.92
N TYR A 24 15.36 11.62 -7.24
CA TYR A 24 16.51 12.55 -7.18
C TYR A 24 17.18 12.75 -8.53
N LYS A 25 17.21 11.73 -9.39
CA LYS A 25 17.75 11.82 -10.74
C LYS A 25 16.92 12.71 -11.65
N ASP A 26 15.60 12.65 -11.53
CA ASP A 26 14.67 13.45 -12.34
C ASP A 26 14.42 14.87 -11.81
N MET A 27 14.40 15.10 -10.48
CA MET A 27 13.89 16.35 -9.89
C MET A 27 14.76 17.01 -8.81
N ASN A 28 16.05 16.67 -8.69
CA ASN A 28 17.12 17.29 -7.87
C ASN A 28 16.72 17.91 -6.49
N LEU A 29 15.99 19.04 -6.43
CA LEU A 29 15.53 19.70 -5.21
C LEU A 29 14.04 19.48 -4.86
N MET A 30 13.18 19.20 -5.85
CA MET A 30 11.74 18.94 -5.64
C MET A 30 11.45 17.51 -5.15
N SER A 31 12.43 16.60 -5.21
CA SER A 31 12.28 15.20 -4.78
C SER A 31 11.83 15.04 -3.31
N VAL A 32 12.29 15.93 -2.43
CA VAL A 32 11.87 15.93 -1.01
C VAL A 32 10.38 16.25 -0.88
N PHE A 33 9.89 17.23 -1.65
CA PHE A 33 8.47 17.61 -1.63
C PHE A 33 7.58 16.48 -2.17
N VAL A 34 8.01 15.84 -3.26
CA VAL A 34 7.30 14.68 -3.84
C VAL A 34 7.25 13.51 -2.84
N THR A 35 8.35 13.22 -2.15
CA THR A 35 8.41 12.16 -1.13
C THR A 35 7.46 12.46 0.05
N ILE A 36 7.40 13.70 0.51
CA ILE A 36 6.47 14.11 1.59
C ILE A 36 5.02 14.02 1.14
N CYS A 37 4.69 14.50 -0.06
CA CYS A 37 3.35 14.36 -0.63
C CYS A 37 2.94 12.89 -0.81
N ALA A 38 3.86 12.04 -1.26
CA ALA A 38 3.63 10.60 -1.37
C ALA A 38 3.36 9.97 0.00
N ALA A 39 4.17 10.30 1.02
CA ALA A 39 3.97 9.82 2.39
C ALA A 39 2.60 10.24 2.96
N LEU A 40 2.18 11.50 2.72
CA LEU A 40 0.86 11.99 3.14
C LEU A 40 -0.27 11.21 2.46
N THR A 41 -0.16 11.02 1.14
CA THR A 41 -1.17 10.30 0.35
C THR A 41 -1.28 8.84 0.80
N VAL A 42 -0.16 8.16 0.99
CA VAL A 42 -0.11 6.78 1.48
C VAL A 42 -0.70 6.68 2.89
N SER A 43 -0.44 7.65 3.77
CA SER A 43 -1.03 7.68 5.12
C SER A 43 -2.55 7.80 5.06
N MET A 44 -3.08 8.61 4.14
CA MET A 44 -4.52 8.78 3.92
C MET A 44 -5.17 7.51 3.37
N VAL A 45 -4.49 6.82 2.45
CA VAL A 45 -4.91 5.49 1.97
C VAL A 45 -4.87 4.46 3.09
N ALA A 46 -3.82 4.45 3.92
CA ALA A 46 -3.72 3.54 5.07
C ALA A 46 -4.86 3.74 6.08
N LEU A 47 -5.27 4.99 6.33
CA LEU A 47 -6.44 5.31 7.14
C LEU A 47 -7.74 4.76 6.52
N CYS A 48 -7.92 4.88 5.21
CA CYS A 48 -9.06 4.30 4.50
C CYS A 48 -9.09 2.76 4.62
N TYR A 49 -7.93 2.11 4.44
CA TYR A 49 -7.81 0.66 4.64
C TYR A 49 -8.06 0.24 6.09
N ALA A 50 -7.65 1.05 7.07
CA ALA A 50 -7.93 0.80 8.47
C ALA A 50 -9.45 0.84 8.74
N ASP A 51 -10.17 1.84 8.22
CA ASP A 51 -11.63 1.93 8.34
C ASP A 51 -12.33 0.73 7.69
N LEU A 52 -11.91 0.36 6.47
CA LEU A 52 -12.42 -0.81 5.76
C LEU A 52 -12.16 -2.12 6.54
N SER A 53 -10.97 -2.27 7.13
CA SER A 53 -10.63 -3.45 7.95
C SER A 53 -11.44 -3.54 9.24
N SER A 54 -11.87 -2.40 9.78
CA SER A 54 -12.77 -2.35 10.93
C SER A 54 -14.21 -2.74 10.57
N ARG A 55 -14.62 -2.53 9.32
CA ARG A 55 -15.99 -2.85 8.84
C ARG A 55 -16.12 -4.25 8.26
N PHE A 56 -15.04 -4.82 7.73
CA PHE A 56 -15.01 -6.16 7.14
C PHE A 56 -14.06 -7.08 7.90
N THR A 57 -14.60 -8.00 8.69
CA THR A 57 -13.85 -9.03 9.44
C THR A 57 -13.53 -10.27 8.57
N GLY A 58 -13.30 -10.10 7.27
CA GLY A 58 -12.98 -11.21 6.37
C GLY A 58 -11.48 -11.31 6.09
N SER A 59 -10.97 -12.54 6.07
CA SER A 59 -9.56 -12.81 5.71
C SER A 59 -9.37 -12.74 4.20
N GLY A 60 -8.55 -11.80 3.72
CA GLY A 60 -8.22 -11.69 2.28
C GLY A 60 -7.68 -10.35 1.79
N ALA A 61 -7.47 -9.35 2.67
CA ALA A 61 -6.89 -8.04 2.31
C ALA A 61 -7.58 -7.41 1.08
N ALA A 62 -6.83 -6.77 0.17
CA ALA A 62 -7.33 -6.10 -1.03
C ALA A 62 -8.21 -6.99 -1.93
N TRP A 63 -7.97 -8.31 -1.92
CA TRP A 63 -8.73 -9.27 -2.71
C TRP A 63 -10.18 -9.40 -2.23
N LEU A 64 -10.40 -9.44 -0.92
CA LEU A 64 -11.73 -9.57 -0.34
C LEU A 64 -12.59 -8.32 -0.61
N TYR A 65 -12.01 -7.12 -0.50
CA TYR A 65 -12.72 -5.87 -0.80
C TYR A 65 -13.17 -5.80 -2.26
N SER A 66 -12.31 -6.27 -3.18
CA SER A 66 -12.62 -6.26 -4.61
C SER A 66 -13.59 -7.37 -5.00
N TYR A 67 -13.53 -8.52 -4.33
CA TYR A 67 -14.51 -9.59 -4.48
C TYR A 67 -15.91 -9.14 -4.02
N HIS A 68 -16.02 -8.40 -2.92
CA HIS A 68 -17.29 -7.85 -2.44
C HIS A 68 -17.84 -6.70 -3.30
N ALA A 69 -16.98 -5.85 -3.86
CA ALA A 69 -17.40 -4.70 -4.66
C ALA A 69 -17.73 -5.03 -6.13
N PHE A 70 -16.99 -5.94 -6.75
CA PHE A 70 -17.09 -6.21 -8.20
C PHE A 70 -17.45 -7.66 -8.56
N GLY A 71 -17.49 -8.58 -7.59
CA GLY A 71 -17.84 -9.98 -7.82
C GLY A 71 -16.67 -10.87 -8.26
N ARG A 72 -17.00 -12.09 -8.71
CA ARG A 72 -16.05 -13.22 -8.89
C ARG A 72 -14.96 -12.98 -9.94
N PHE A 73 -15.23 -12.17 -10.97
CA PHE A 73 -14.30 -11.96 -12.09
C PHE A 73 -13.14 -11.04 -11.72
N THR A 74 -13.45 -9.86 -11.16
CA THR A 74 -12.44 -8.87 -10.74
C THR A 74 -11.62 -9.33 -9.54
N GLY A 75 -12.21 -10.13 -8.65
CA GLY A 75 -11.46 -10.80 -7.58
C GLY A 75 -10.41 -11.76 -8.14
N TYR A 76 -10.73 -12.56 -9.16
CA TYR A 76 -9.78 -13.50 -9.75
C TYR A 76 -8.60 -12.79 -10.43
N GLU A 77 -8.87 -11.73 -11.18
CA GLU A 77 -7.84 -10.92 -11.84
C GLU A 77 -6.90 -10.28 -10.81
N LEU A 78 -7.43 -9.64 -9.77
CA LEU A 78 -6.61 -9.04 -8.71
C LEU A 78 -5.83 -10.08 -7.90
N GLY A 79 -6.37 -11.28 -7.73
CA GLY A 79 -5.68 -12.41 -7.12
C GLY A 79 -4.46 -12.88 -7.93
N ILE A 80 -4.56 -12.85 -9.27
CA ILE A 80 -3.43 -13.14 -10.15
C ILE A 80 -2.41 -12.01 -10.09
N TYR A 81 -2.85 -10.75 -10.21
CA TYR A 81 -1.94 -9.60 -10.19
C TYR A 81 -1.17 -9.49 -8.87
N THR A 82 -1.81 -9.72 -7.73
CA THR A 82 -1.12 -9.69 -6.42
C THR A 82 -0.18 -10.86 -6.18
N CYS A 83 -0.36 -11.99 -6.87
CA CYS A 83 0.54 -13.14 -6.77
C CYS A 83 1.74 -13.02 -7.73
N PHE A 84 1.57 -12.27 -8.83
CA PHE A 84 2.59 -12.08 -9.85
C PHE A 84 3.52 -10.90 -9.56
N LEU A 85 3.04 -9.90 -8.82
CA LEU A 85 3.80 -8.72 -8.40
C LEU A 85 4.60 -8.98 -7.13
#